data_AF-A0A4Q3VHU7-F1
#
_entry.id   AF-A0A4Q3VHU7-F1
#
_cell.length_a   1.000
_cell.length_b   1.000
_cell.length_c   1.000
_cell.angle_alpha   90.00
_cell.angle_beta   90.00
_cell.angle_gamma   90.00
#
_symmetry.space_group_name_H-M   'P 1'
#
loop_
_entity.id
_entity.type
_entity.pdbx_description
1 polymer ?
#
loop_
_entity_poly.entity_id
_entity_poly.type
_entity_poly.pdbx_seq_one_letter_code
_entity_poly.pdbx_strand_id
1 'polypeptide(L)'
;MMWEIPPEDLMLSKDQAHVWRANLDVDEKSESAFLSVLAADEKIRAGKFRFARDRRNFIAARGVLRILLGKYLATPPSEIYFEYSKFGKPSLPAGNSLQFNITHSQNLALFAFSKHLTMGIDVEFVN
;
A
#
# COMPACT_ATOMS: atom_id res chain seq x y z
N MET A 1 -1.40 22.26 2.01
CA MET A 1 -0.24 21.34 2.05
C MET A 1 0.01 20.87 0.62
N MET A 2 1.15 21.20 0.02
CA MET A 2 1.50 20.76 -1.34
C MET A 2 2.05 19.34 -1.27
N TRP A 3 1.61 18.48 -2.19
CA TRP A 3 2.16 17.13 -2.34
C TRP A 3 3.30 17.18 -3.35
N GLU A 4 4.42 16.60 -3.00
CA GLU A 4 5.62 16.59 -3.84
C GLU A 4 5.63 15.40 -4.80
N ILE A 5 6.43 15.53 -5.87
CA ILE A 5 6.65 14.44 -6.82
C ILE A 5 7.57 13.39 -6.15
N PRO A 6 7.28 12.09 -6.29
CA PRO A 6 8.15 11.03 -5.78
C PRO A 6 9.61 11.23 -6.19
N PRO A 7 10.58 11.24 -5.26
CA PRO A 7 11.98 11.10 -5.65
C PRO A 7 12.22 9.72 -6.27
N GLU A 8 13.26 9.62 -7.11
CA GLU A 8 13.63 8.37 -7.79
C GLU A 8 14.09 7.33 -6.77
N ASP A 9 14.95 7.74 -5.83
CA ASP A 9 15.41 6.95 -4.70
C ASP A 9 14.60 7.25 -3.44
N LEU A 10 13.96 6.22 -2.89
CA LEU A 10 13.23 6.32 -1.63
C LEU A 10 14.15 5.95 -0.46
N MET A 11 14.91 6.93 0.05
CA MET A 11 15.70 6.76 1.26
C MET A 11 14.97 7.31 2.49
N LEU A 12 14.74 6.45 3.47
CA LEU A 12 14.09 6.81 4.73
C LEU A 12 15.14 6.81 5.85
N SER A 13 15.36 7.96 6.50
CA SER A 13 16.19 8.04 7.71
C SER A 13 15.39 7.64 8.96
N LYS A 14 16.06 7.50 10.12
CA LYS A 14 15.42 7.06 11.37
C LYS A 14 14.40 8.07 11.92
N ASP A 15 14.60 9.36 11.65
CA ASP A 15 13.79 10.45 12.18
C ASP A 15 12.78 11.00 11.15
N GLN A 16 12.53 10.23 10.08
CA GLN A 16 11.64 10.62 8.99
C GLN A 16 10.46 9.66 8.84
N ALA A 17 9.35 10.24 8.39
CA ALA A 17 8.19 9.54 7.92
C ALA A 17 7.90 9.97 6.48
N HIS A 18 7.68 9.01 5.59
CA HIS A 18 7.15 9.31 4.26
C HIS A 18 5.67 8.99 4.23
N VAL A 19 4.86 9.94 3.75
CA VAL A 19 3.43 9.76 3.53
C VAL A 19 3.13 9.88 2.05
N TRP A 20 2.47 8.87 1.52
CA TRP A 20 2.03 8.81 0.13
C TRP A 20 0.51 8.86 0.09
N ARG A 21 -0.02 9.49 -0.94
CA ARG A 21 -1.43 9.39 -1.30
C ARG A 21 -1.59 8.74 -2.67
N ALA A 22 -2.67 7.99 -2.83
CA ALA A 22 -3.07 7.47 -4.14
C ALA A 22 -4.58 7.64 -4.35
N ASN A 23 -4.96 7.99 -5.58
CA ASN A 23 -6.33 7.79 -6.05
C ASN A 23 -6.50 6.30 -6.40
N LEU A 24 -7.52 5.68 -5.84
CA LEU A 24 -7.89 4.28 -6.04
C LEU A 24 -8.89 4.09 -7.18
N ASP A 25 -9.54 5.17 -7.61
CA ASP A 25 -10.39 5.17 -8.79
C ASP A 25 -9.52 5.22 -10.04
N VAL A 26 -9.13 4.03 -10.48
CA VAL A 26 -8.21 3.81 -11.59
C VAL A 26 -8.95 3.25 -12.80
N ASP A 27 -8.36 3.42 -13.99
CA ASP A 27 -8.91 2.76 -15.19
C ASP A 27 -8.57 1.26 -15.22
N GLU A 28 -9.13 0.54 -16.19
CA GLU A 28 -8.91 -0.91 -16.33
C GLU A 28 -7.44 -1.26 -16.63
N LYS A 29 -6.71 -0.37 -17.31
CA LYS A 29 -5.30 -0.58 -17.63
C LYS A 29 -4.44 -0.54 -16.37
N SER A 30 -4.65 0.46 -15.52
CA SER A 30 -4.02 0.58 -14.22
C SER A 30 -4.46 -0.54 -13.28
N GLU A 31 -5.75 -0.92 -13.25
CA GLU A 31 -6.23 -2.08 -12.48
C GLU A 31 -5.47 -3.36 -12.88
N SER A 32 -5.32 -3.61 -14.18
CA SER A 32 -4.57 -4.78 -14.70
C SER A 32 -3.08 -4.72 -14.33
N ALA A 33 -2.45 -3.55 -14.46
CA ALA A 33 -1.05 -3.36 -14.09
C ALA A 33 -0.83 -3.62 -12.59
N PHE A 34 -1.71 -3.09 -11.72
CA PHE A 34 -1.65 -3.38 -10.29
C PHE A 34 -1.91 -4.86 -9.99
N LEU A 35 -2.92 -5.47 -10.62
CA LEU A 35 -3.21 -6.89 -10.45
C LEU A 35 -2.01 -7.76 -10.81
N SER A 36 -1.20 -7.37 -11.79
CA SER A 36 -0.01 -8.13 -12.20
C SER A 36 1.04 -8.27 -11.07
N VAL A 37 1.18 -7.25 -10.22
CA VAL A 37 2.15 -7.21 -9.12
C VAL A 37 1.64 -7.79 -7.80
N LEU A 38 0.34 -8.11 -7.70
CA LEU A 38 -0.23 -8.76 -6.52
C LEU A 38 0.30 -10.20 -6.35
N ALA A 39 0.47 -10.61 -5.09
CA ALA A 39 0.73 -12.00 -4.75
C ALA A 39 -0.51 -12.87 -4.97
N ALA A 40 -0.32 -14.19 -5.00
CA ALA A 40 -1.39 -15.13 -5.33
C ALA A 40 -2.58 -15.08 -4.34
N ASP A 41 -2.29 -14.98 -3.04
CA ASP A 41 -3.28 -14.84 -1.97
C ASP A 41 -4.12 -13.57 -2.12
N GLU A 42 -3.51 -12.48 -2.56
CA GLU A 42 -4.17 -11.21 -2.79
C GLU A 42 -5.01 -11.22 -4.06
N LYS A 43 -4.54 -11.86 -5.13
CA LYS A 43 -5.34 -12.09 -6.35
C LYS A 43 -6.60 -12.89 -6.02
N ILE A 44 -6.47 -13.93 -5.18
CA ILE A 44 -7.61 -14.69 -4.66
C ILE A 44 -8.55 -13.80 -3.84
N ARG A 45 -8.00 -12.96 -2.93
CA ARG A 45 -8.81 -12.03 -2.12
C ARG A 45 -9.54 -11.00 -2.97
N ALA A 46 -8.90 -10.47 -4.01
CA ALA A 46 -9.52 -9.57 -4.99
C ALA A 46 -10.72 -10.25 -5.67
N GLY A 47 -10.58 -11.53 -6.05
CA GLY A 47 -11.66 -12.31 -6.67
C GLY A 47 -12.89 -12.55 -5.77
N LYS A 48 -12.79 -12.31 -4.45
CA LYS A 48 -13.89 -12.50 -3.49
C LYS A 48 -14.79 -11.27 -3.33
N PHE A 49 -14.41 -10.10 -3.85
CA PHE A 49 -15.23 -8.91 -3.75
C PHE A 49 -16.46 -9.00 -4.65
N ARG A 50 -17.65 -8.73 -4.08
CA ARG A 50 -18.92 -8.71 -4.82
C ARG A 50 -19.05 -7.51 -5.74
N PHE A 51 -18.60 -6.34 -5.28
CA PHE A 51 -18.72 -5.08 -6.03
C PHE A 51 -17.43 -4.76 -6.77
N ALA A 52 -17.56 -4.41 -8.06
CA ALA A 52 -16.41 -4.10 -8.91
C ALA A 52 -15.57 -2.93 -8.37
N ARG A 53 -16.24 -1.92 -7.77
CA ARG A 53 -15.56 -0.78 -7.14
C ARG A 53 -14.67 -1.21 -5.98
N ASP A 54 -15.18 -2.03 -5.06
CA ASP A 54 -14.41 -2.49 -3.91
C ASP A 54 -13.23 -3.37 -4.34
N ARG A 55 -13.44 -4.23 -5.34
CA ARG A 55 -12.39 -5.03 -5.96
C ARG A 55 -11.28 -4.14 -6.51
N ARG A 56 -11.65 -3.13 -7.31
CA ARG A 56 -10.70 -2.20 -7.92
C ARG A 56 -9.93 -1.41 -6.87
N ASN A 57 -10.62 -0.88 -5.87
CA ASN A 57 -9.99 -0.13 -4.78
C ASN A 57 -9.01 -1.02 -4.01
N PHE A 58 -9.36 -2.27 -3.74
CA PHE A 58 -8.46 -3.23 -3.12
C PHE A 58 -7.22 -3.50 -3.98
N ILE A 59 -7.41 -3.78 -5.29
CA ILE A 59 -6.30 -4.03 -6.24
C ILE A 59 -5.38 -2.81 -6.31
N ALA A 60 -5.93 -1.61 -6.49
CA ALA A 60 -5.16 -0.37 -6.59
C ALA A 60 -4.39 -0.10 -5.29
N ALA A 61 -5.05 -0.15 -4.13
CA ALA A 61 -4.41 0.11 -2.85
C ALA A 61 -3.28 -0.90 -2.57
N ARG A 62 -3.50 -2.18 -2.86
CA ARG A 62 -2.48 -3.20 -2.65
C ARG A 62 -1.34 -3.14 -3.67
N GLY A 63 -1.64 -2.85 -4.93
CA GLY A 63 -0.64 -2.64 -5.97
C GLY A 63 0.29 -1.49 -5.63
N VAL A 64 -0.27 -0.33 -5.23
CA VAL A 64 0.51 0.83 -4.79
C VAL A 64 1.39 0.48 -3.59
N LEU A 65 0.85 -0.20 -2.58
CA LEU A 65 1.64 -0.63 -1.43
C LEU A 65 2.86 -1.46 -1.85
N ARG A 66 2.66 -2.48 -2.70
CA ARG A 66 3.75 -3.37 -3.12
C ARG A 66 4.81 -2.63 -3.92
N ILE A 67 4.41 -1.71 -4.79
CA ILE A 67 5.35 -0.88 -5.56
C ILE A 67 6.17 0.00 -4.62
N LEU A 68 5.53 0.67 -3.65
CA LEU A 68 6.24 1.52 -2.68
C LEU A 68 7.20 0.70 -1.81
N LEU A 69 6.75 -0.44 -1.28
CA LEU A 69 7.62 -1.33 -0.51
C LEU A 69 8.76 -1.91 -1.34
N GLY A 70 8.52 -2.23 -2.61
CA GLY A 70 9.56 -2.75 -3.49
C GLY A 70 10.69 -1.74 -3.70
N LYS A 71 10.35 -0.44 -3.74
CA LYS A 71 11.34 0.65 -3.75
C LYS A 71 12.09 0.75 -2.42
N TYR A 72 11.41 0.73 -1.27
CA TYR A 72 12.09 0.83 0.04
C TYR A 72 12.95 -0.39 0.38
N LEU A 73 12.56 -1.58 -0.09
CA LEU A 73 13.21 -2.86 0.23
C LEU A 73 14.12 -3.37 -0.89
N ALA A 74 14.21 -2.66 -2.02
CA ALA A 74 14.88 -3.12 -3.23
C ALA A 74 14.50 -4.56 -3.64
N THR A 75 13.20 -4.88 -3.55
CA THR A 75 12.65 -6.22 -3.79
C THR A 75 11.54 -6.16 -4.84
N PRO A 76 11.43 -7.11 -5.78
CA PRO A 76 10.32 -7.14 -6.72
C PRO A 76 8.96 -7.10 -6.01
N PRO A 77 8.01 -6.24 -6.42
CA PRO A 77 6.73 -6.05 -5.73
C PRO A 77 5.96 -7.34 -5.43
N SER A 78 5.96 -8.31 -6.35
CA SER A 78 5.27 -9.60 -6.22
C SER A 78 5.96 -10.58 -5.26
N GLU A 79 7.24 -10.37 -4.94
CA GLU A 79 8.04 -11.24 -4.07
C GLU A 79 8.02 -10.79 -2.61
N ILE A 80 7.47 -9.60 -2.33
CA ILE A 80 7.35 -9.08 -0.97
C ILE A 80 6.40 -9.97 -0.18
N TYR A 81 6.94 -10.58 0.87
CA TYR A 81 6.18 -11.41 1.79
C TYR A 81 5.48 -10.55 2.85
N PHE A 82 4.19 -10.78 3.04
CA PHE A 82 3.41 -10.17 4.11
C PHE A 82 3.02 -11.21 5.15
N GLU A 83 3.12 -10.80 6.41
CA GLU A 83 2.37 -11.41 7.49
C GLU A 83 1.01 -10.72 7.60
N TYR A 84 -0.01 -11.45 8.03
CA TYR A 84 -1.36 -10.91 8.18
C TYR A 84 -1.83 -11.08 9.62
N SER A 85 -2.37 -10.00 10.18
CA SER A 85 -3.04 -10.05 11.47
C SER A 85 -4.36 -10.82 11.38
N LYS A 86 -4.96 -11.14 12.55
CA LYS A 86 -6.30 -11.75 12.64
C LYS A 86 -7.39 -10.95 11.92
N PHE A 87 -7.18 -9.64 11.72
CA PHE A 87 -8.09 -8.73 11.03
C PHE A 87 -7.70 -8.51 9.56
N GLY A 88 -6.73 -9.27 9.05
CA GLY A 88 -6.28 -9.21 7.66
C GLY A 88 -5.46 -7.97 7.31
N LYS A 89 -4.92 -7.25 8.31
CA LYS A 89 -3.98 -6.14 8.12
C LYS A 89 -2.59 -6.71 7.80
N PRO A 90 -1.95 -6.29 6.70
CA PRO A 90 -0.61 -6.74 6.36
C PRO A 90 0.47 -6.07 7.22
N SER A 91 1.57 -6.78 7.43
CA SER A 91 2.82 -6.27 7.99
C SER A 91 4.02 -6.95 7.34
N LEU A 92 5.21 -6.35 7.48
CA LEU A 92 6.46 -7.03 7.15
C LEU A 92 6.84 -8.01 8.27
N PRO A 93 7.62 -9.07 7.97
CA PRO A 93 8.12 -10.00 8.98
C PRO A 93 8.89 -9.32 10.11
N ALA A 94 8.87 -9.96 11.28
CA ALA A 94 9.67 -9.54 12.42
C ALA A 94 11.15 -9.40 12.04
N GLY A 95 11.80 -8.35 12.55
CA GLY A 95 13.20 -8.02 12.25
C GLY A 95 13.40 -7.04 11.10
N ASN A 96 12.35 -6.74 10.31
CA ASN A 96 12.43 -5.64 9.35
C ASN A 96 12.41 -4.28 10.08
N SER A 97 13.34 -3.40 9.75
CA SER A 97 13.39 -2.04 10.32
C SER A 97 12.30 -1.12 9.77
N LEU A 98 11.82 -1.40 8.56
CA LEU A 98 10.76 -0.64 7.89
C LEU A 98 9.41 -1.03 8.48
N GLN A 99 8.65 -0.01 8.87
CA GLN A 99 7.26 -0.14 9.29
C GLN A 99 6.38 0.61 8.30
N PHE A 100 5.16 0.10 8.11
CA PHE A 100 4.19 0.79 7.26
C PHE A 100 2.77 0.73 7.83
N ASN A 101 1.96 1.71 7.46
CA ASN A 101 0.55 1.77 7.77
C ASN A 101 -0.23 2.26 6.55
N ILE A 102 -1.47 1.79 6.43
CA ILE A 102 -2.34 2.09 5.30
C ILE A 102 -3.72 2.35 5.85
N THR A 103 -4.31 3.43 5.38
CA THR A 103 -5.70 3.77 5.60
C THR A 103 -6.31 4.18 4.26
N HIS A 104 -7.59 3.97 4.09
CA HIS A 104 -8.29 4.42 2.90
C HIS A 104 -9.73 4.80 3.22
N SER A 105 -10.21 5.81 2.51
CA SER A 105 -11.60 6.24 2.57
C SER A 105 -12.06 6.56 1.15
N GLN A 106 -13.18 5.94 0.74
CA GLN A 106 -13.68 5.98 -0.63
C GLN A 106 -12.59 5.67 -1.67
N ASN A 107 -12.18 6.66 -2.46
CA ASN A 107 -11.22 6.53 -3.55
C ASN A 107 -9.82 7.05 -3.16
N LEU A 108 -9.59 7.41 -1.90
CA LEU A 108 -8.29 7.89 -1.43
C LEU A 108 -7.66 6.86 -0.51
N ALA A 109 -6.40 6.52 -0.74
CA ALA A 109 -5.56 5.80 0.21
C ALA A 109 -4.38 6.67 0.65
N LEU A 110 -4.01 6.54 1.92
CA LEU A 110 -2.76 7.04 2.47
C LEU A 110 -1.87 5.87 2.89
N PHE A 111 -0.58 6.00 2.64
CA PHE A 111 0.45 5.03 3.02
C PHE A 111 1.53 5.76 3.78
N ALA A 112 1.80 5.35 5.01
CA ALA A 112 2.85 5.91 5.84
C ALA A 112 3.98 4.89 6.01
N PHE A 113 5.23 5.34 5.93
CA PHE A 113 6.43 4.53 6.11
C PHE A 113 7.38 5.21 7.10
N SER A 114 7.96 4.45 8.02
CA SER A 114 8.99 4.88 8.99
C SER A 114 10.03 3.78 9.20
N LYS A 115 11.19 4.15 9.76
CA LYS A 115 12.10 3.19 10.37
C LYS A 115 11.90 3.16 11.89
N HIS A 116 11.80 1.96 12.48
CA HIS A 116 11.76 1.70 13.93
C HIS A 116 10.63 2.33 14.77
N LEU A 117 9.84 3.27 14.23
CA LEU A 117 8.69 3.87 14.91
C LEU A 117 7.40 3.21 14.43
N THR A 118 6.60 2.68 15.35
CA THR A 118 5.23 2.26 15.03
C THR A 118 4.39 3.51 14.76
N MET A 119 3.95 3.72 13.52
CA MET A 119 3.09 4.85 13.15
C MET A 119 1.67 4.40 12.83
N GLY A 120 0.68 5.14 13.36
CA GLY A 120 -0.71 5.10 12.93
C GLY A 120 -0.97 6.26 11.97
N ILE A 121 -1.59 6.01 10.82
CA ILE A 121 -2.13 7.04 9.94
C ILE A 121 -3.62 6.76 9.74
N ASP A 122 -4.44 7.80 9.76
CA ASP A 122 -5.89 7.69 9.62
C ASP A 122 -6.43 8.72 8.62
N VAL A 123 -7.48 8.34 7.88
CA VAL A 123 -8.15 9.21 6.91
C VAL A 123 -9.65 8.93 6.95
N GLU A 124 -10.44 9.98 7.16
CA GLU A 124 -11.90 9.90 7.19
C GLU A 124 -12.50 10.81 6.12
N PHE A 125 -13.62 10.36 5.53
CA PHE A 125 -14.42 11.24 4.66
C PHE A 125 -15.46 11.94 5.52
N VAL A 126 -15.43 13.27 5.54
CA VAL A 126 -16.45 14.09 6.21
C VAL A 126 -17.51 14.43 5.16
N ASN A 127 -18.75 13.97 5.40
CA ASN A 127 -19.94 14.35 4.63
C ASN A 127 -20.43 15.75 5.01
#